data_AF-A0A0H4PWZ9-F1
#
_entry.id   AF-A0A0H4PWZ9-F1
#
_cell.length_a   1.000
_cell.length_b   1.000
_cell.length_c   1.000
_cell.angle_alpha   90.00
_cell.angle_beta   90.00
_cell.angle_gamma   90.00
#
_symmetry.space_group_name_H-M   'P 1'
#
loop_
_entity.id
_entity.type
_entity.pdbx_description
1 polymer ?
#
loop_
_entity_poly.entity_id
_entity_poly.type
_entity_poly.pdbx_seq_one_letter_code
_entity_poly.pdbx_strand_id
1 'polypeptide(L)'
;MNITHTVDFDKDIYQMFKKKNGLAPFFQKSGRRFFEYMYDNKLYRHFFHFMEPPKTSISFLRQLINSSSYFDNELFHIVFKAFLFAETRFIENYIPQNSHEERLTGHLISEFSSALGIIKKSFADKSYEMYNEKLELDFFYADLSSNKREKITGSDFGLIFHINLPDYPNEVRAVVFQAKKFKNNATIDIQQCRALKEFGNKGAYYCFYDMELKETSSPLVVQANRILLPSEDEKVKSKSFSRDEIFNNWDGGIPLSVFLTFNLLSGENEKYYKSFNNIWEASNYVSKDNRELADINPSKIFLVSLGGIKDSGQDIRNLSNVFNFSRFED
;
A
#
# COMPACT_ATOMS: atom_id res chain seq x y z
N MET A 1 -32.89 2.75 19.43
CA MET A 1 -32.65 3.18 18.03
C MET A 1 -31.15 3.21 17.82
N ASN A 2 -30.60 2.24 17.10
CA ASN A 2 -29.19 2.31 16.67
C ASN A 2 -29.14 3.27 15.48
N ILE A 3 -28.57 4.46 15.68
CA ILE A 3 -28.21 5.34 14.58
C ILE A 3 -27.02 4.67 13.89
N THR A 4 -27.28 3.87 12.86
CA THR A 4 -26.25 3.45 11.92
C THR A 4 -25.85 4.68 11.12
N HIS A 5 -24.78 5.35 11.53
CA HIS A 5 -24.11 6.34 10.69
C HIS A 5 -23.63 5.61 9.43
N THR A 6 -24.31 5.85 8.30
CA THR A 6 -23.84 5.45 6.98
C THR A 6 -22.63 6.31 6.64
N VAL A 7 -21.46 5.68 6.51
CA VAL A 7 -20.23 6.34 6.05
C VAL A 7 -20.42 6.69 4.58
N ASP A 8 -20.31 7.97 4.25
CA ASP A 8 -20.34 8.47 2.88
C ASP A 8 -18.89 8.67 2.41
N PHE A 9 -18.34 7.61 1.81
CA PHE A 9 -16.96 7.60 1.29
C PHE A 9 -16.69 8.77 0.37
N ASP A 10 -17.63 9.09 -0.51
CA ASP A 10 -17.44 10.15 -1.48
C ASP A 10 -17.36 11.49 -0.78
N LYS A 11 -18.31 11.80 0.11
CA LYS A 11 -18.26 13.04 0.88
C LYS A 11 -16.95 13.20 1.65
N ASP A 12 -16.48 12.14 2.30
CA ASP A 12 -15.27 12.19 3.14
C ASP A 12 -13.99 12.28 2.29
N ILE A 13 -13.89 11.52 1.19
CA ILE A 13 -12.84 11.68 0.19
C ILE A 13 -12.88 13.09 -0.41
N TYR A 14 -14.07 13.69 -0.59
CA TYR A 14 -14.18 15.04 -1.14
C TYR A 14 -13.73 16.13 -0.17
N GLN A 15 -13.78 15.89 1.15
CA GLN A 15 -13.21 16.81 2.14
C GLN A 15 -11.70 16.96 1.97
N MET A 16 -11.02 15.92 1.47
CA MET A 16 -9.59 15.95 1.18
C MET A 16 -9.21 17.11 0.25
N PHE A 17 -10.02 17.37 -0.78
CA PHE A 17 -9.77 18.48 -1.71
C PHE A 17 -9.92 19.84 -1.05
N LYS A 18 -10.86 19.99 -0.10
CA LYS A 18 -11.08 21.25 0.62
C LYS A 18 -9.94 21.52 1.60
N LYS A 19 -9.50 20.48 2.30
CA LYS A 19 -8.40 20.54 3.28
C LYS A 19 -7.02 20.54 2.65
N LYS A 20 -6.91 20.25 1.35
CA LYS A 20 -5.63 20.14 0.60
C LYS A 20 -4.67 19.15 1.26
N ASN A 21 -5.16 17.97 1.63
CA ASN A 21 -4.37 16.87 2.17
C ASN A 21 -4.48 15.61 1.27
N GLY A 22 -3.83 14.50 1.63
CA GLY A 22 -3.93 13.22 0.92
C GLY A 22 -3.40 13.25 -0.51
N LEU A 23 -4.18 12.74 -1.47
CA LEU A 23 -3.82 12.76 -2.89
C LEU A 23 -3.86 14.17 -3.49
N ALA A 24 -4.62 15.11 -2.93
CA ALA A 24 -4.80 16.41 -3.57
C ALA A 24 -3.48 17.19 -3.75
N PRO A 25 -2.60 17.34 -2.74
CA PRO A 25 -1.26 17.92 -2.89
C PRO A 25 -0.42 17.24 -3.96
N PHE A 26 -0.44 15.90 -4.00
CA PHE A 26 0.33 15.13 -4.97
C PHE A 26 -0.12 15.44 -6.40
N PHE A 27 -1.42 15.43 -6.67
CA PHE A 27 -1.93 15.74 -8.00
C PHE A 27 -1.75 17.22 -8.38
N GLN A 28 -1.75 18.15 -7.42
CA GLN A 28 -1.46 19.56 -7.70
C GLN A 28 -0.01 19.77 -8.14
N LYS A 29 0.95 19.09 -7.51
CA LYS A 29 2.39 19.26 -7.78
C LYS A 29 2.92 18.35 -8.88
N SER A 30 2.49 17.10 -8.88
CA SER A 30 3.05 16.01 -9.68
C SER A 30 2.04 15.37 -10.63
N GLY A 31 0.84 15.94 -10.76
CA GLY A 31 -0.23 15.30 -11.53
C GLY A 31 0.12 15.02 -12.99
N ARG A 32 0.89 15.90 -13.66
CA ARG A 32 1.43 15.62 -15.00
C ARG A 32 2.23 14.31 -15.05
N ARG A 33 3.11 14.11 -14.07
CA ARG A 33 3.91 12.89 -13.96
C ARG A 33 3.05 11.67 -13.69
N PHE A 34 1.97 11.83 -12.91
CA PHE A 34 1.01 10.75 -12.71
C PHE A 34 0.30 10.35 -14.01
N PHE A 35 -0.07 11.31 -14.86
CA PHE A 35 -0.61 10.98 -16.18
C PHE A 35 0.39 10.25 -17.06
N GLU A 36 1.62 10.74 -17.12
CA GLU A 36 2.70 10.10 -17.89
C GLU A 36 2.94 8.66 -17.38
N TYR A 37 2.99 8.49 -16.06
CA TYR A 37 3.09 7.19 -15.40
C TYR A 37 1.94 6.24 -15.77
N MET A 38 0.70 6.72 -15.72
CA MET A 38 -0.47 5.93 -16.10
C MET A 38 -0.46 5.62 -17.60
N TYR A 39 -0.10 6.58 -18.46
CA TYR A 39 -0.06 6.42 -19.92
C TYR A 39 1.02 5.45 -20.43
N ASP A 40 2.16 5.39 -19.72
CA ASP A 40 3.27 4.47 -20.04
C ASP A 40 2.98 3.04 -19.61
N ASN A 41 2.03 2.84 -18.70
CA ASN A 41 1.56 1.52 -18.36
C ASN A 41 0.57 1.03 -19.44
N LYS A 42 0.95 -0.06 -20.14
CA LYS A 42 0.30 -0.55 -21.36
C LYS A 42 -1.21 -0.75 -21.22
N LEU A 43 -1.67 -1.19 -20.04
CA LEU A 43 -3.09 -1.35 -19.70
C LEU A 43 -3.87 -0.04 -19.91
N TYR A 44 -3.37 1.08 -19.38
CA TYR A 44 -4.10 2.34 -19.43
C TYR A 44 -3.94 3.10 -20.74
N ARG A 45 -2.92 2.76 -21.54
CA ARG A 45 -2.73 3.38 -22.87
C ARG A 45 -3.96 3.18 -23.77
N HIS A 46 -4.67 2.05 -23.64
CA HIS A 46 -5.94 1.81 -24.35
C HIS A 46 -7.06 2.72 -23.84
N PHE A 47 -7.20 2.87 -22.52
CA PHE A 47 -8.23 3.71 -21.91
C PHE A 47 -8.03 5.22 -22.17
N PHE A 48 -6.77 5.69 -22.17
CA PHE A 48 -6.46 7.10 -22.44
C PHE A 48 -6.54 7.50 -23.92
N HIS A 49 -6.56 6.54 -24.85
CA HIS A 49 -6.76 6.85 -26.27
C HIS A 49 -8.19 7.28 -26.61
N PHE A 50 -9.18 6.88 -25.81
CA PHE A 50 -10.59 7.19 -26.05
C PHE A 50 -11.17 8.28 -25.13
N MET A 51 -10.38 8.81 -24.20
CA MET A 51 -10.82 9.83 -23.25
C MET A 51 -10.23 11.20 -23.56
N GLU A 52 -11.06 12.24 -23.47
CA GLU A 52 -10.55 13.61 -23.53
C GLU A 52 -9.55 13.83 -22.38
N PRO A 53 -8.36 14.37 -22.67
CA PRO A 53 -7.39 14.64 -21.63
C PRO A 53 -8.00 15.63 -20.63
N PRO A 54 -7.96 15.33 -19.33
CA PRO A 54 -8.57 16.16 -18.32
C PRO A 54 -7.90 17.53 -18.28
N LYS A 55 -8.71 18.58 -18.10
CA LYS A 55 -8.26 19.98 -18.12
C LYS A 55 -7.23 20.30 -17.03
N THR A 56 -7.28 19.57 -15.91
CA THR A 56 -6.35 19.69 -14.77
C THR A 56 -6.10 18.34 -14.10
N SER A 57 -4.97 18.19 -13.40
CA SER A 57 -4.68 17.02 -12.57
C SER A 57 -5.73 16.76 -11.48
N ILE A 58 -6.29 17.82 -10.89
CA ILE A 58 -7.35 17.68 -9.88
C ILE A 58 -8.66 17.19 -10.52
N SER A 59 -9.02 17.67 -11.71
CA SER A 59 -10.20 17.14 -12.42
C SER A 59 -10.05 15.66 -12.75
N PHE A 60 -8.84 15.20 -13.04
CA PHE A 60 -8.58 13.78 -13.24
C PHE A 60 -8.69 12.97 -11.98
N LEU A 61 -8.12 13.42 -10.86
CA LEU A 61 -8.31 12.75 -9.58
C LEU A 61 -9.81 12.58 -9.25
N ARG A 62 -10.64 13.59 -9.56
CA ARG A 62 -12.10 13.46 -9.41
C ARG A 62 -12.70 12.42 -10.34
N GLN A 63 -12.26 12.35 -11.59
CA GLN A 63 -12.70 11.32 -12.54
C GLN A 63 -12.29 9.91 -12.07
N LEU A 64 -11.05 9.75 -11.60
CA LEU A 64 -10.53 8.51 -11.03
C LEU A 64 -11.36 8.02 -9.83
N ILE A 65 -11.79 8.95 -8.96
CA ILE A 65 -12.66 8.64 -7.82
C ILE A 65 -14.07 8.24 -8.26
N ASN A 66 -14.61 8.87 -9.31
CA ASN A 66 -16.02 8.70 -9.71
C ASN A 66 -16.27 7.62 -10.75
N SER A 67 -15.25 7.16 -11.47
CA SER A 67 -15.43 6.31 -12.64
C SER A 67 -14.64 5.02 -12.54
N SER A 68 -15.35 3.91 -12.57
CA SER A 68 -14.75 2.57 -12.61
C SER A 68 -14.07 2.26 -13.95
N SER A 69 -14.29 3.06 -15.01
CA SER A 69 -13.71 2.82 -16.35
C SER A 69 -12.20 2.99 -16.42
N TYR A 70 -11.56 3.52 -15.38
CA TYR A 70 -10.11 3.62 -15.26
C TYR A 70 -9.47 2.37 -14.65
N PHE A 71 -10.27 1.39 -14.25
CA PHE A 71 -9.84 0.18 -13.58
C PHE A 71 -10.16 -1.02 -14.45
N ASP A 72 -9.25 -1.98 -14.50
CA ASP A 72 -9.41 -3.21 -15.29
C ASP A 72 -10.52 -4.11 -14.72
N ASN A 73 -10.90 -3.86 -13.47
CA ASN A 73 -12.00 -4.51 -12.78
C ASN A 73 -12.73 -3.50 -11.88
N GLU A 74 -14.06 -3.44 -11.95
CA GLU A 74 -14.84 -2.50 -11.13
C GLU A 74 -14.70 -2.76 -9.62
N LEU A 75 -14.41 -4.00 -9.21
CA LEU A 75 -14.14 -4.32 -7.81
C LEU A 75 -12.85 -3.64 -7.30
N PHE A 76 -11.85 -3.45 -8.17
CA PHE A 76 -10.63 -2.72 -7.81
C PHE A 76 -10.90 -1.22 -7.58
N HIS A 77 -11.88 -0.64 -8.28
CA HIS A 77 -12.32 0.73 -8.02
C HIS A 77 -12.93 0.89 -6.62
N ILE A 78 -13.76 -0.07 -6.20
CA ILE A 78 -14.34 -0.09 -4.85
C ILE A 78 -13.22 -0.17 -3.79
N VAL A 79 -12.25 -1.07 -3.99
CA VAL A 79 -11.10 -1.24 -3.10
C VAL A 79 -10.19 0.01 -3.10
N PHE A 80 -9.98 0.65 -4.25
CA PHE A 80 -9.25 1.92 -4.35
C PHE A 80 -9.88 3.01 -3.49
N LYS A 81 -11.21 3.19 -3.58
CA LYS A 81 -11.92 4.17 -2.75
C LYS A 81 -11.77 3.84 -1.27
N ALA A 82 -11.75 2.56 -0.89
CA ALA A 82 -11.50 2.15 0.48
C ALA A 82 -10.11 2.55 0.98
N PHE A 83 -9.06 2.28 0.19
CA PHE A 83 -7.70 2.68 0.55
C PHE A 83 -7.53 4.20 0.61
N LEU A 84 -8.11 4.93 -0.34
CA LEU A 84 -8.07 6.40 -0.35
C LEU A 84 -8.75 7.01 0.89
N PHE A 85 -9.92 6.48 1.27
CA PHE A 85 -10.61 6.90 2.48
C PHE A 85 -9.79 6.62 3.74
N ALA A 86 -9.20 5.41 3.85
CA ALA A 86 -8.33 5.06 4.96
C ALA A 86 -7.11 5.97 5.07
N GLU A 87 -6.45 6.31 3.96
CA GLU A 87 -5.35 7.27 3.94
C GLU A 87 -5.78 8.65 4.42
N THR A 88 -6.95 9.11 3.96
CA THR A 88 -7.49 10.42 4.35
C THR A 88 -7.71 10.46 5.86
N ARG A 89 -8.34 9.42 6.43
CA ARG A 89 -8.52 9.30 7.88
C ARG A 89 -7.21 9.17 8.63
N PHE A 90 -6.26 8.42 8.08
CA PHE A 90 -4.94 8.25 8.68
C PHE A 90 -4.22 9.60 8.82
N ILE A 91 -4.23 10.39 7.75
CA ILE A 91 -3.64 11.73 7.71
C ILE A 91 -4.33 12.66 8.69
N GLU A 92 -5.65 12.64 8.75
CA GLU A 92 -6.40 13.56 9.62
C GLU A 92 -6.25 13.22 11.10
N ASN A 93 -6.26 11.93 11.44
CA ASN A 93 -6.36 11.49 12.83
C ASN A 93 -5.00 11.20 13.46
N TYR A 94 -4.01 10.70 12.71
CA TYR A 94 -2.79 10.12 13.29
C TYR A 94 -1.51 10.85 12.93
N ILE A 95 -1.40 11.46 11.74
CA ILE A 95 -0.22 12.28 11.41
C ILE A 95 -0.01 13.44 12.41
N PRO A 96 -1.05 14.19 12.85
CA PRO A 96 -0.89 15.25 13.85
C PRO A 96 -0.37 14.77 15.21
N GLN A 97 -0.58 13.47 15.53
CA GLN A 97 -0.11 12.90 16.79
C GLN A 97 1.42 12.69 16.79
N ASN A 98 2.08 12.69 15.62
CA ASN A 98 3.53 12.55 15.47
C ASN A 98 4.12 11.34 16.22
N SER A 99 3.39 10.23 16.21
CA SER A 99 3.85 8.95 16.76
C SER A 99 5.11 8.42 16.07
N HIS A 100 5.71 7.37 16.64
CA HIS A 100 6.76 6.60 15.98
C HIS A 100 6.22 5.86 14.76
N GLU A 101 7.07 5.60 13.77
CA GLU A 101 6.71 5.01 12.49
C GLU A 101 5.91 3.70 12.64
N GLU A 102 6.28 2.84 13.58
CA GLU A 102 5.61 1.55 13.79
C GLU A 102 4.15 1.73 14.22
N ARG A 103 3.93 2.65 15.15
CA ARG A 103 2.60 2.99 15.63
C ARG A 103 1.77 3.64 14.53
N LEU A 104 2.39 4.50 13.72
CA LEU A 104 1.74 5.07 12.54
C LEU A 104 1.37 3.99 11.52
N THR A 105 2.24 3.01 11.27
CA THR A 105 1.95 1.87 10.41
C THR A 105 0.79 1.03 10.96
N GLY A 106 0.76 0.76 12.27
CA GLY A 106 -0.37 0.08 12.91
C GLY A 106 -1.70 0.84 12.75
N HIS A 107 -1.68 2.17 12.90
CA HIS A 107 -2.85 3.01 12.65
C HIS A 107 -3.30 3.00 11.19
N LEU A 108 -2.36 3.05 10.24
CA LEU A 108 -2.65 2.96 8.81
C LEU A 108 -3.32 1.63 8.46
N ILE A 109 -2.77 0.51 8.95
CA ILE A 109 -3.36 -0.83 8.73
C ILE A 109 -4.75 -0.94 9.39
N SER A 110 -4.94 -0.34 10.56
CA SER A 110 -6.25 -0.28 11.21
C SER A 110 -7.27 0.49 10.38
N GLU A 111 -6.88 1.61 9.77
CA GLU A 111 -7.77 2.38 8.89
C GLU A 111 -8.07 1.61 7.60
N PHE A 112 -7.09 0.89 7.02
CA PHE A 112 -7.35 -0.02 5.89
C PHE A 112 -8.34 -1.12 6.25
N SER A 113 -8.12 -1.80 7.37
CA SER A 113 -9.00 -2.87 7.86
C SER A 113 -10.43 -2.36 8.06
N SER A 114 -10.58 -1.19 8.68
CA SER A 114 -11.88 -0.55 8.88
C SER A 114 -12.57 -0.21 7.55
N ALA A 115 -11.84 0.42 6.61
CA ALA A 115 -12.38 0.80 5.32
C ALA A 115 -12.82 -0.42 4.48
N LEU A 116 -11.99 -1.47 4.42
CA LEU A 116 -12.32 -2.74 3.77
C LEU A 116 -13.54 -3.41 4.42
N GLY A 117 -13.64 -3.35 5.76
CA GLY A 117 -14.80 -3.83 6.50
C GLY A 117 -16.11 -3.16 6.09
N ILE A 118 -16.09 -1.84 5.85
CA ILE A 118 -17.27 -1.09 5.45
C ILE A 118 -17.70 -1.45 4.02
N ILE A 119 -16.76 -1.64 3.09
CA ILE A 119 -17.08 -1.91 1.68
C ILE A 119 -17.44 -3.38 1.38
N LYS A 120 -17.32 -4.32 2.33
CA LYS A 120 -17.58 -5.76 2.10
C LYS A 120 -18.92 -6.02 1.39
N LYS A 121 -19.99 -5.35 1.83
CA LYS A 121 -21.32 -5.52 1.23
C LYS A 121 -21.36 -5.00 -0.21
N SER A 122 -20.89 -3.78 -0.44
CA SER A 122 -20.86 -3.19 -1.78
C SER A 122 -19.98 -3.99 -2.74
N PHE A 123 -18.88 -4.57 -2.25
CA PHE A 123 -18.02 -5.48 -3.00
C PHE A 123 -18.79 -6.74 -3.43
N ALA A 124 -19.47 -7.41 -2.49
CA ALA A 124 -20.23 -8.63 -2.77
C ALA A 124 -21.46 -8.39 -3.67
N ASP A 125 -22.13 -7.24 -3.51
CA ASP A 125 -23.25 -6.86 -4.37
C ASP A 125 -22.75 -6.59 -5.80
N LYS A 126 -21.65 -5.84 -5.95
CA LYS A 126 -21.05 -5.57 -7.27
C LYS A 126 -20.48 -6.82 -7.93
N SER A 127 -19.89 -7.74 -7.17
CA SER A 127 -19.41 -9.01 -7.72
C SER A 127 -20.56 -9.86 -8.25
N TYR A 128 -21.73 -9.82 -7.59
CA TYR A 128 -22.91 -10.53 -8.07
C TYR A 128 -23.44 -9.91 -9.38
N GLU A 129 -23.41 -8.60 -9.52
CA GLU A 129 -23.74 -7.94 -10.79
C GLU A 129 -22.81 -8.36 -11.94
N MET A 130 -21.51 -8.47 -11.67
CA MET A 130 -20.50 -8.78 -12.69
C MET A 130 -20.42 -10.27 -13.03
N TYR A 131 -20.53 -11.13 -12.02
CA TYR A 131 -20.19 -12.56 -12.14
C TYR A 131 -21.34 -13.50 -11.77
N ASN A 132 -22.50 -12.97 -11.37
CA ASN A 132 -23.61 -13.76 -10.82
C ASN A 132 -23.21 -14.59 -9.58
N GLU A 133 -22.17 -14.14 -8.87
CA GLU A 133 -21.65 -14.76 -7.64
C GLU A 133 -21.29 -13.70 -6.60
N LYS A 134 -21.69 -13.92 -5.34
CA LYS A 134 -21.27 -13.09 -4.21
C LYS A 134 -19.89 -13.52 -3.75
N LEU A 135 -18.89 -12.72 -4.12
CA LEU A 135 -17.50 -12.92 -3.77
C LEU A 135 -17.21 -12.25 -2.43
N GLU A 136 -16.35 -12.88 -1.63
CA GLU A 136 -15.99 -12.39 -0.31
C GLU A 136 -14.79 -11.43 -0.40
N LEU A 137 -14.81 -10.40 0.44
CA LEU A 137 -13.68 -9.52 0.69
C LEU A 137 -13.23 -9.77 2.13
N ASP A 138 -12.01 -10.30 2.29
CA ASP A 138 -11.43 -10.57 3.60
C ASP A 138 -10.08 -9.90 3.77
N PHE A 139 -9.73 -9.69 5.02
CA PHE A 139 -8.45 -9.14 5.39
C PHE A 139 -8.03 -9.68 6.74
N PHE A 140 -6.72 -9.76 6.92
CA PHE A 140 -6.09 -10.37 8.07
C PHE A 140 -4.87 -9.54 8.47
N TYR A 141 -4.65 -9.41 9.78
CA TYR A 141 -3.53 -8.67 10.33
C TYR A 141 -2.79 -9.54 11.34
N ALA A 142 -1.47 -9.58 11.21
CA ALA A 142 -0.56 -10.21 12.16
C ALA A 142 0.44 -9.16 12.65
N ASP A 143 0.52 -8.99 13.98
CA ASP A 143 1.61 -8.26 14.61
C ASP A 143 2.71 -9.25 14.99
N LEU A 144 3.88 -9.07 14.39
CA LEU A 144 5.08 -9.89 14.56
C LEU A 144 6.17 -9.12 15.32
N SER A 145 5.82 -7.98 15.92
CA SER A 145 6.76 -7.23 16.75
C SER A 145 7.22 -8.11 17.93
N SER A 146 8.53 -8.36 18.00
CA SER A 146 9.20 -8.97 19.15
C SER A 146 10.15 -7.94 19.78
N ASN A 147 10.30 -8.02 21.10
CA ASN A 147 10.97 -7.02 21.95
C ASN A 147 12.26 -6.43 21.32
N LYS A 148 12.23 -5.15 20.91
CA LYS A 148 13.39 -4.31 20.49
C LYS A 148 14.04 -4.60 19.13
N ARG A 149 13.44 -5.40 18.24
CA ARG A 149 13.99 -5.60 16.87
C ARG A 149 13.79 -4.42 15.91
N GLU A 150 12.97 -3.44 16.31
CA GLU A 150 12.66 -2.19 15.61
C GLU A 150 13.90 -1.44 15.05
N LYS A 151 15.04 -1.53 15.75
CA LYS A 151 16.28 -0.83 15.36
C LYS A 151 16.89 -1.39 14.08
N ILE A 152 16.73 -2.68 13.81
CA ILE A 152 17.40 -3.38 12.72
C ILE A 152 16.50 -3.41 11.48
N THR A 153 15.21 -3.70 11.67
CA THR A 153 14.23 -3.75 10.58
C THR A 153 13.79 -2.35 10.18
N GLY A 154 13.61 -1.42 11.12
CA GLY A 154 12.75 -0.26 10.90
C GLY A 154 11.29 -0.71 10.88
N SER A 155 10.34 0.23 10.79
CA SER A 155 8.91 -0.07 10.88
C SER A 155 8.40 -0.75 9.61
N ASP A 156 8.76 -2.02 9.50
CA ASP A 156 8.56 -2.82 8.31
C ASP A 156 7.20 -3.48 8.39
N PHE A 157 6.45 -3.38 7.29
CA PHE A 157 5.24 -4.15 7.12
C PHE A 157 5.19 -4.87 5.78
N GLY A 158 4.77 -6.12 5.82
CA GLY A 158 4.45 -6.92 4.65
C GLY A 158 3.01 -6.70 4.22
N LEU A 159 2.80 -6.66 2.91
CA LEU A 159 1.46 -6.66 2.33
C LEU A 159 1.34 -7.82 1.34
N ILE A 160 0.30 -8.62 1.52
CA ILE A 160 -0.04 -9.73 0.64
C ILE A 160 -1.44 -9.49 0.07
N PHE A 161 -1.54 -9.49 -1.25
CA PHE A 161 -2.82 -9.57 -1.95
C PHE A 161 -3.02 -10.99 -2.47
N HIS A 162 -4.16 -11.57 -2.12
CA HIS A 162 -4.70 -12.77 -2.74
C HIS A 162 -5.90 -12.34 -3.59
N ILE A 163 -5.86 -12.62 -4.88
CA ILE A 163 -6.89 -12.26 -5.85
C ILE A 163 -7.42 -13.56 -6.44
N ASN A 164 -8.67 -13.85 -6.18
CA ASN A 164 -9.39 -15.01 -6.67
C ASN A 164 -10.72 -14.56 -7.28
N LEU A 165 -10.60 -13.79 -8.36
CA LEU A 165 -11.74 -13.33 -9.15
C LEU A 165 -11.86 -14.20 -10.40
N PRO A 166 -13.04 -14.32 -11.02
CA PRO A 166 -13.20 -15.09 -12.26
C PRO A 166 -12.24 -14.69 -13.38
N ASP A 167 -11.90 -13.39 -13.47
CA ASP A 167 -10.96 -12.87 -14.47
C ASP A 167 -9.48 -12.94 -14.04
N TYR A 168 -9.22 -13.19 -12.75
CA TYR A 168 -7.89 -13.21 -12.12
C TYR A 168 -7.82 -14.38 -11.11
N PRO A 169 -7.75 -15.64 -11.60
CA PRO A 169 -7.86 -16.80 -10.72
C PRO A 169 -6.55 -17.04 -9.93
N ASN A 170 -6.68 -17.12 -8.60
CA ASN A 170 -5.65 -17.55 -7.65
C ASN A 170 -4.29 -16.84 -7.78
N GLU A 171 -4.30 -15.52 -7.95
CA GLU A 171 -3.07 -14.74 -7.94
C GLU A 171 -2.67 -14.34 -6.52
N VAL A 172 -1.41 -14.58 -6.16
CA VAL A 172 -0.84 -14.10 -4.90
C VAL A 172 0.33 -13.18 -5.17
N ARG A 173 0.25 -11.96 -4.64
CA ARG A 173 1.22 -10.90 -4.86
C ARG A 173 1.66 -10.34 -3.52
N ALA A 174 2.96 -10.19 -3.30
CA ALA A 174 3.48 -9.63 -2.06
C ALA A 174 4.51 -8.52 -2.29
N VAL A 175 4.53 -7.60 -1.32
CA VAL A 175 5.53 -6.55 -1.18
C VAL A 175 5.88 -6.35 0.29
N VAL A 176 7.08 -5.82 0.52
CA VAL A 176 7.52 -5.34 1.83
C VAL A 176 7.77 -3.85 1.77
N PHE A 177 7.33 -3.16 2.82
CA PHE A 177 7.55 -1.73 3.00
C PHE A 177 8.37 -1.50 4.25
N GLN A 178 9.28 -0.55 4.14
CA GLN A 178 9.91 0.10 5.27
C GLN A 178 9.29 1.49 5.47
N ALA A 179 8.58 1.69 6.58
CA ALA A 179 7.98 2.99 6.87
C ALA A 179 9.01 3.99 7.39
N LYS A 180 8.94 5.23 6.88
CA LYS A 180 9.80 6.34 7.29
C LYS A 180 9.00 7.62 7.38
N LYS A 181 8.98 8.28 8.53
CA LYS A 181 8.39 9.61 8.62
C LYS A 181 9.37 10.67 8.19
N PHE A 182 8.86 11.75 7.64
CA PHE A 182 9.68 12.89 7.25
C PHE A 182 8.90 14.19 7.39
N LYS A 183 9.60 15.25 7.76
CA LYS A 183 9.05 16.61 7.71
C LYS A 183 9.82 17.42 6.69
N ASN A 184 11.06 17.76 7.04
CA ASN A 184 12.04 18.37 6.14
C ASN A 184 13.00 17.35 5.55
N ASN A 185 13.39 16.35 6.34
CA ASN A 185 14.26 15.25 5.92
C ASN A 185 13.71 13.92 6.44
N ALA A 186 13.99 12.84 5.72
CA ALA A 186 13.88 11.46 6.19
C ALA A 186 15.29 10.90 6.43
N THR A 187 15.53 10.24 7.55
CA THR A 187 16.80 9.55 7.80
C THR A 187 16.59 8.05 7.73
N ILE A 188 17.42 7.38 6.95
CA ILE A 188 17.36 5.94 6.73
C ILE A 188 18.69 5.33 7.15
N ASP A 189 18.64 4.28 7.98
CA ASP A 189 19.83 3.53 8.36
C ASP A 189 20.35 2.72 7.16
N ILE A 190 21.66 2.66 6.98
CA ILE A 190 22.25 1.93 5.84
C ILE A 190 22.06 0.42 5.97
N GLN A 191 22.05 -0.13 7.19
CA GLN A 191 21.75 -1.55 7.42
C GLN A 191 20.33 -1.88 6.98
N GLN A 192 19.37 -1.01 7.30
CA GLN A 192 17.98 -1.10 6.84
C GLN A 192 17.88 -1.09 5.31
N CYS A 193 18.63 -0.21 4.64
CA CYS A 193 18.68 -0.20 3.19
C CYS A 193 19.27 -1.50 2.59
N ARG A 194 20.34 -2.03 3.20
CA ARG A 194 20.96 -3.29 2.76
C ARG A 194 19.97 -4.44 2.92
N ALA A 195 19.33 -4.53 4.08
CA ALA A 195 18.31 -5.51 4.41
C ALA A 195 17.12 -5.50 3.42
N LEU A 196 16.65 -4.30 3.06
CA LEU A 196 15.55 -4.13 2.11
C LEU A 196 15.97 -4.50 0.67
N LYS A 197 17.23 -4.29 0.28
CA LYS A 197 17.76 -4.66 -1.05
C LYS A 197 17.84 -6.16 -1.28
N GLU A 198 17.91 -6.98 -0.23
CA GLU A 198 17.93 -8.45 -0.35
C GLU A 198 16.62 -9.03 -0.86
N PHE A 199 15.51 -8.32 -0.69
CA PHE A 199 14.24 -8.67 -1.35
C PHE A 199 14.32 -8.49 -2.89
N GLY A 200 15.45 -7.97 -3.39
CA GLY A 200 15.78 -7.85 -4.80
C GLY A 200 15.19 -6.61 -5.46
N ASN A 201 15.23 -6.62 -6.79
CA ASN A 201 14.73 -5.49 -7.60
C ASN A 201 13.19 -5.39 -7.65
N LYS A 202 12.45 -6.31 -7.02
CA LYS A 202 10.99 -6.40 -7.09
C LYS A 202 10.42 -6.58 -5.69
N GLY A 203 9.35 -5.87 -5.36
CA GLY A 203 8.61 -6.12 -4.12
C GLY A 203 9.18 -5.52 -2.84
N ALA A 204 10.10 -4.56 -2.91
CA ALA A 204 10.69 -3.90 -1.74
C ALA A 204 10.65 -2.36 -1.87
N TYR A 205 10.11 -1.70 -0.84
CA TYR A 205 9.73 -0.29 -0.91
C TYR A 205 9.99 0.46 0.38
N TYR A 206 10.19 1.77 0.26
CA TYR A 206 9.99 2.72 1.34
C TYR A 206 8.57 3.29 1.28
N CYS A 207 7.92 3.41 2.43
CA CYS A 207 6.65 4.09 2.57
C CYS A 207 6.86 5.34 3.44
N PHE A 208 6.86 6.51 2.82
CA PHE A 208 7.16 7.76 3.48
C PHE A 208 5.90 8.42 4.04
N TYR A 209 5.88 8.70 5.34
CA TYR A 209 4.82 9.43 6.01
C TYR A 209 5.17 10.91 6.11
N ASP A 210 4.43 11.72 5.38
CA ASP A 210 4.59 13.15 5.36
C ASP A 210 4.03 13.78 6.64
N MET A 211 4.91 14.36 7.45
CA MET A 211 4.57 14.98 8.73
C MET A 211 4.36 16.50 8.61
N GLU A 212 4.34 17.06 7.40
CA GLU A 212 4.06 18.48 7.19
C GLU A 212 2.55 18.74 7.23
N LEU A 213 2.07 19.26 8.37
CA LEU A 213 0.64 19.41 8.66
C LEU A 213 -0.10 20.39 7.74
N LYS A 214 0.59 21.34 7.12
CA LYS A 214 -0.04 22.35 6.25
C LYS A 214 -0.48 21.79 4.90
N GLU A 215 0.20 20.75 4.44
CA GLU A 215 -0.01 20.17 3.11
C GLU A 215 0.43 18.69 3.12
N THR A 216 -0.16 17.92 4.03
CA THR A 216 0.18 16.51 4.20
C THR A 216 -0.28 15.72 2.98
N SER A 217 0.69 15.14 2.28
CA SER A 217 0.43 14.19 1.20
C SER A 217 0.02 12.81 1.73
N SER A 218 -0.65 12.01 0.88
CA SER A 218 -0.79 10.57 1.11
C SER A 218 0.57 9.91 1.33
N PRO A 219 0.65 8.79 2.07
CA PRO A 219 1.88 8.02 2.20
C PRO A 219 2.50 7.75 0.82
N LEU A 220 3.79 8.04 0.67
CA LEU A 220 4.48 7.97 -0.62
C LEU A 220 5.33 6.71 -0.71
N VAL A 221 5.11 5.92 -1.75
CA VAL A 221 5.81 4.67 -2.01
C VAL A 221 6.97 4.92 -2.97
N VAL A 222 8.17 4.52 -2.57
CA VAL A 222 9.39 4.62 -3.38
C VAL A 222 10.10 3.28 -3.40
N GLN A 223 10.45 2.80 -4.59
CA GLN A 223 11.15 1.52 -4.73
C GLN A 223 12.53 1.57 -4.06
N ALA A 224 12.87 0.54 -3.28
CA ALA A 224 14.08 0.54 -2.45
C ALA A 224 15.38 0.69 -3.28
N ASN A 225 15.42 0.12 -4.48
CA ASN A 225 16.57 0.20 -5.37
C ASN A 225 16.83 1.61 -5.95
N ARG A 226 15.87 2.53 -5.85
CA ARG A 226 16.07 3.95 -6.25
C ARG A 226 16.89 4.72 -5.22
N ILE A 227 17.02 4.20 -4.00
CA ILE A 227 17.84 4.82 -2.97
C ILE A 227 19.30 4.42 -3.16
N LEU A 228 20.09 5.36 -3.67
CA LEU A 228 21.53 5.22 -3.83
C LEU A 228 22.20 5.17 -2.46
N LEU A 229 22.90 4.07 -2.17
CA LEU A 229 23.69 3.93 -0.96
C LEU A 229 25.09 4.52 -1.18
N PRO A 230 25.71 5.10 -0.14
CA PRO A 230 27.13 5.39 -0.17
C PRO A 230 27.93 4.10 -0.42
N SER A 231 29.14 4.24 -0.97
CA SER A 231 30.04 3.11 -1.23
C SER A 231 30.40 2.39 0.06
N GLU A 232 30.78 1.11 -0.05
CA GLU A 232 31.10 0.26 1.12
C GLU A 232 32.27 0.79 1.96
N ASP A 233 33.13 1.62 1.37
CA ASP A 233 34.28 2.25 2.01
C ASP A 233 33.91 3.40 2.96
N GLU A 234 32.70 3.94 2.86
CA GLU A 234 32.25 5.05 3.70
C GLU A 234 31.68 4.55 5.03
N LYS A 235 32.26 4.99 6.17
CA LYS A 235 31.78 4.71 7.54
C LYS A 235 30.49 5.48 7.89
N VAL A 236 29.52 5.50 6.98
CA VAL A 236 28.24 6.19 7.17
C VAL A 236 27.28 5.19 7.82
N LYS A 237 26.61 5.61 8.90
CA LYS A 237 25.59 4.79 9.59
C LYS A 237 24.20 5.01 9.02
N SER A 238 23.90 6.24 8.59
CA SER A 238 22.60 6.63 8.05
C SER A 238 22.73 7.69 6.97
N LYS A 239 21.75 7.74 6.08
CA LYS A 239 21.63 8.75 5.03
C LYS A 239 20.35 9.55 5.24
N SER A 240 20.48 10.87 5.17
CA SER A 240 19.34 11.78 5.20
C SER A 240 18.96 12.20 3.79
N PHE A 241 17.67 12.24 3.53
CA PHE A 241 17.08 12.67 2.26
C PHE A 241 16.15 13.84 2.54
N SER A 242 16.34 14.92 1.82
CA SER A 242 15.46 16.08 1.89
C SER A 242 14.07 15.78 1.35
N ARG A 243 13.09 16.56 1.81
CA ARG A 243 11.72 16.57 1.29
C ARG A 243 11.72 16.73 -0.23
N ASP A 244 12.54 17.65 -0.75
CA ASP A 244 12.63 17.88 -2.20
C ASP A 244 13.20 16.67 -2.93
N GLU A 245 14.16 15.94 -2.35
CA GLU A 245 14.62 14.67 -2.93
C GLU A 245 13.50 13.63 -3.01
N ILE A 246 12.71 13.50 -1.93
CA ILE A 246 11.58 12.55 -1.87
C ILE A 246 10.51 12.92 -2.90
N PHE A 247 10.16 14.20 -3.02
CA PHE A 247 9.09 14.68 -3.90
C PHE A 247 9.50 14.91 -5.37
N ASN A 248 10.77 15.22 -5.64
CA ASN A 248 11.20 15.64 -6.98
C ASN A 248 12.18 14.67 -7.63
N ASN A 249 13.15 14.13 -6.89
CA ASN A 249 14.25 13.32 -7.44
C ASN A 249 13.91 11.84 -7.60
N TRP A 250 12.91 11.33 -6.88
CA TRP A 250 12.44 9.94 -7.01
C TRP A 250 11.11 9.82 -7.76
N ASP A 251 10.89 10.72 -8.70
CA ASP A 251 9.60 10.93 -9.39
C ASP A 251 8.44 11.29 -8.45
N GLY A 252 8.76 11.69 -7.21
CA GLY A 252 7.80 12.08 -6.20
C GLY A 252 7.14 10.97 -5.39
N GLY A 253 7.60 9.74 -5.58
CA GLY A 253 6.93 8.56 -5.05
C GLY A 253 5.53 8.37 -5.65
N ILE A 254 4.98 7.19 -5.46
CA ILE A 254 3.60 6.88 -5.86
C ILE A 254 2.76 6.90 -4.59
N PRO A 255 1.66 7.66 -4.52
CA PRO A 255 0.77 7.59 -3.37
C PRO A 255 0.32 6.16 -3.10
N LEU A 256 0.26 5.76 -1.85
CA LEU A 256 0.09 4.36 -1.48
C LEU A 256 -1.19 3.74 -2.06
N SER A 257 -2.35 4.39 -1.97
CA SER A 257 -3.62 3.92 -2.52
C SER A 257 -3.57 3.70 -4.02
N VAL A 258 -2.88 4.59 -4.74
CA VAL A 258 -2.58 4.44 -6.17
C VAL A 258 -1.67 3.24 -6.40
N PHE A 259 -0.59 3.12 -5.63
CA PHE A 259 0.34 1.99 -5.74
C PHE A 259 -0.37 0.64 -5.47
N LEU A 260 -1.15 0.54 -4.39
CA LEU A 260 -1.88 -0.67 -4.04
C LEU A 260 -2.82 -1.10 -5.16
N THR A 261 -3.59 -0.18 -5.73
CA THR A 261 -4.53 -0.57 -6.79
C THR A 261 -3.87 -0.76 -8.14
N PHE A 262 -3.12 0.22 -8.64
CA PHE A 262 -2.62 0.19 -10.01
C PHE A 262 -1.34 -0.64 -10.19
N ASN A 263 -0.51 -0.77 -9.15
CA ASN A 263 0.70 -1.59 -9.21
C ASN A 263 0.48 -3.00 -8.66
N LEU A 264 -0.32 -3.17 -7.61
CA LEU A 264 -0.46 -4.48 -6.96
C LEU A 264 -1.74 -5.23 -7.32
N LEU A 265 -2.89 -4.57 -7.57
CA LEU A 265 -4.12 -5.26 -7.97
C LEU A 265 -4.24 -5.40 -9.48
N SER A 266 -4.11 -4.29 -10.20
CA SER A 266 -4.21 -4.24 -11.67
C SER A 266 -2.92 -4.63 -12.40
N GLY A 267 -1.79 -4.73 -11.70
CA GLY A 267 -0.50 -4.89 -12.37
C GLY A 267 -0.41 -6.19 -13.18
N GLU A 268 -0.05 -6.10 -14.46
CA GLU A 268 0.59 -7.21 -15.20
C GLU A 268 2.12 -7.18 -15.05
N ASN A 269 2.63 -6.10 -14.47
CA ASN A 269 4.06 -5.81 -14.44
C ASN A 269 4.66 -6.31 -13.13
N GLU A 270 5.18 -7.54 -13.18
CA GLU A 270 5.97 -8.14 -12.09
C GLU A 270 7.18 -7.31 -11.67
N LYS A 271 7.49 -6.18 -12.32
CA LYS A 271 8.48 -5.21 -11.82
C LYS A 271 8.12 -4.69 -10.42
N TYR A 272 6.84 -4.60 -10.07
CA TYR A 272 6.41 -3.93 -8.85
C TYR A 272 6.17 -4.86 -7.66
N TYR A 273 5.92 -6.13 -7.89
CA TYR A 273 5.63 -7.08 -6.83
C TYR A 273 6.29 -8.41 -7.13
N LYS A 274 6.31 -9.27 -6.10
CA LYS A 274 6.66 -10.66 -6.29
C LYS A 274 5.38 -11.49 -6.34
N SER A 275 5.24 -12.32 -7.37
CA SER A 275 4.13 -13.27 -7.53
C SER A 275 4.48 -14.61 -6.87
N PHE A 276 3.45 -15.29 -6.37
CA PHE A 276 3.54 -16.58 -5.70
C PHE A 276 2.38 -17.49 -6.12
N ASN A 277 2.56 -18.80 -5.97
CA ASN A 277 1.50 -19.76 -6.29
C ASN A 277 0.44 -19.83 -5.19
N ASN A 278 0.80 -19.43 -3.97
CA ASN A 278 -0.06 -19.50 -2.80
C ASN A 278 0.40 -18.53 -1.71
N ILE A 279 -0.46 -18.35 -0.71
CA ILE A 279 -0.27 -17.42 0.41
C ILE A 279 0.89 -17.85 1.32
N TRP A 280 1.19 -19.15 1.41
CA TRP A 280 2.30 -19.67 2.21
C TRP A 280 3.66 -19.26 1.66
N GLU A 281 3.85 -19.38 0.34
CA GLU A 281 5.07 -18.91 -0.33
C GLU A 281 5.25 -17.39 -0.17
N ALA A 282 4.16 -16.62 -0.29
CA ALA A 282 4.18 -15.18 -0.06
C ALA A 282 4.51 -14.83 1.40
N SER A 283 3.91 -15.56 2.36
CA SER A 283 4.20 -15.44 3.79
C SER A 283 5.69 -15.71 4.07
N ASN A 284 6.26 -16.79 3.55
CA ASN A 284 7.67 -17.14 3.71
C ASN A 284 8.61 -16.09 3.11
N TYR A 285 8.23 -15.53 1.95
CA TYR A 285 8.98 -14.43 1.35
C TYR A 285 8.97 -13.19 2.25
N VAL A 286 7.79 -12.78 2.73
CA VAL A 286 7.63 -11.60 3.58
C VAL A 286 8.34 -11.80 4.93
N SER A 287 8.25 -12.99 5.51
CA SER A 287 8.82 -13.35 6.83
C SER A 287 10.27 -13.84 6.80
N LYS A 288 10.91 -13.94 5.62
CA LYS A 288 12.32 -14.35 5.40
C LYS A 288 12.79 -15.49 6.34
N ASP A 289 12.13 -16.64 6.29
CA ASP A 289 12.45 -17.80 7.14
C ASP A 289 13.82 -18.50 6.83
N ASN A 290 14.68 -17.89 6.00
CA ASN A 290 16.00 -18.40 5.59
C ASN A 290 17.16 -17.84 6.45
N ARG A 291 17.36 -18.50 7.59
CA ARG A 291 18.52 -18.76 8.48
C ARG A 291 19.86 -17.98 8.45
N GLU A 292 20.13 -17.00 7.61
CA GLU A 292 21.40 -16.23 7.71
C GLU A 292 21.23 -14.82 8.26
N LEU A 293 20.01 -14.26 8.26
CA LEU A 293 19.71 -12.90 8.71
C LEU A 293 18.35 -12.82 9.40
N ALA A 294 18.20 -13.52 10.53
CA ALA A 294 16.98 -13.57 11.37
C ALA A 294 16.48 -12.21 11.90
N ASP A 295 17.16 -11.12 11.56
CA ASP A 295 16.91 -9.76 12.03
C ASP A 295 16.12 -8.89 11.03
N ILE A 296 15.67 -9.44 9.90
CA ILE A 296 14.94 -8.69 8.83
C ILE A 296 13.53 -9.27 8.62
N ASN A 297 12.75 -9.32 9.70
CA ASN A 297 11.35 -9.75 9.61
C ASN A 297 10.44 -8.53 9.76
N PRO A 298 9.45 -8.34 8.88
CA PRO A 298 8.50 -7.26 9.03
C PRO A 298 7.76 -7.43 10.35
N SER A 299 7.62 -6.32 11.07
CA SER A 299 6.93 -6.28 12.35
C SER A 299 5.43 -6.47 12.22
N LYS A 300 4.88 -6.25 11.02
CA LYS A 300 3.43 -6.28 10.77
C LYS A 300 3.18 -6.92 9.42
N ILE A 301 2.16 -7.74 9.30
CA ILE A 301 1.73 -8.29 8.02
C ILE A 301 0.25 -8.03 7.86
N PHE A 302 -0.10 -7.46 6.70
CA PHE A 302 -1.47 -7.26 6.29
C PHE A 302 -1.75 -8.11 5.05
N LEU A 303 -2.78 -8.93 5.11
CA LEU A 303 -3.23 -9.74 3.98
C LEU A 303 -4.63 -9.28 3.59
N VAL A 304 -4.85 -9.10 2.29
CA VAL A 304 -6.17 -8.78 1.71
C VAL A 304 -6.50 -9.85 0.69
N SER A 305 -7.68 -10.45 0.82
CA SER A 305 -8.21 -11.49 -0.08
C SER A 305 -9.44 -10.97 -0.80
N LEU A 306 -9.36 -10.89 -2.13
CA LEU A 306 -10.47 -10.56 -3.02
C LEU A 306 -11.01 -11.86 -3.62
N GLY A 307 -12.26 -12.24 -3.37
CA GLY A 307 -12.83 -13.50 -3.87
C GLY A 307 -12.97 -14.63 -2.85
N GLY A 308 -12.49 -14.40 -1.62
CA GLY A 308 -12.43 -15.42 -0.57
C GLY A 308 -11.38 -16.52 -0.82
N ILE A 309 -11.01 -17.24 0.22
CA ILE A 309 -10.07 -18.37 0.17
C ILE A 309 -10.88 -19.66 0.13
N LYS A 310 -11.18 -20.15 -1.09
CA LYS A 310 -12.08 -21.31 -1.28
C LYS A 310 -11.36 -22.66 -1.28
N ASP A 311 -10.05 -22.69 -1.57
CA ASP A 311 -9.29 -23.95 -1.63
C ASP A 311 -8.74 -24.35 -0.24
N SER A 312 -9.13 -25.55 0.19
CA SER A 312 -8.82 -26.15 1.51
C SER A 312 -7.33 -26.28 1.89
N GLY A 313 -6.40 -26.01 0.98
CA GLY A 313 -4.95 -25.95 1.26
C GLY A 313 -4.42 -24.57 1.68
N GLN A 314 -5.25 -23.53 1.61
CA GLN A 314 -4.84 -22.15 1.92
C GLN A 314 -5.63 -21.55 3.09
N ASP A 315 -6.34 -22.37 3.88
CA ASP A 315 -7.23 -21.92 4.96
C ASP A 315 -6.52 -21.02 5.99
N ILE A 316 -6.74 -19.71 5.87
CA ILE A 316 -6.18 -18.65 6.73
C ILE A 316 -7.09 -18.38 7.94
N ARG A 317 -8.14 -19.19 8.19
CA ARG A 317 -8.99 -19.03 9.39
C ARG A 317 -8.19 -19.01 10.68
N ASN A 318 -6.97 -19.54 10.65
CA ASN A 318 -5.97 -19.30 11.67
C ASN A 318 -4.67 -18.74 11.07
N LEU A 319 -4.48 -17.42 11.14
CA LEU A 319 -3.23 -16.75 10.77
C LEU A 319 -2.01 -17.35 11.48
N SER A 320 -2.18 -17.97 12.66
CA SER A 320 -1.08 -18.63 13.38
C SER A 320 -0.55 -19.88 12.72
N ASN A 321 -1.33 -20.44 11.78
CA ASN A 321 -0.82 -21.48 10.91
C ASN A 321 0.09 -20.87 9.84
N VAL A 322 -0.25 -19.69 9.30
CA VAL A 322 0.47 -19.00 8.20
C VAL A 322 1.70 -18.21 8.65
N PHE A 323 1.67 -17.68 9.87
CA PHE A 323 2.75 -16.95 10.50
C PHE A 323 3.04 -17.61 11.84
N ASN A 324 4.26 -18.12 12.02
CA ASN A 324 4.63 -18.83 13.24
C ASN A 324 4.82 -17.85 14.42
N PHE A 325 3.75 -17.56 15.16
CA PHE A 325 3.78 -16.64 16.31
C PHE A 325 4.61 -17.15 17.50
N SER A 326 4.79 -18.47 17.65
CA SER A 326 5.57 -19.06 18.75
C SER A 326 7.07 -18.70 18.73
N ARG A 327 7.55 -18.08 17.64
CA ARG A 327 8.92 -17.57 17.51
C ARG A 327 9.08 -16.10 17.89
N PHE A 328 7.99 -15.41 18.21
CA PHE A 328 7.99 -14.00 18.61
C PHE A 328 7.67 -13.80 20.10
N GLU A 329 7.34 -14.89 20.80
CA GLU A 329 7.24 -14.96 22.26
C GLU A 329 8.63 -15.18 22.88
N ASP A 330 9.41 -14.12 23.02
CA ASP A 330 10.58 -14.06 23.92
C ASP A 330 10.50 -12.84 24.86
#